data_AF-A0AAX6FBG1-F1
#
_entry.id   AF-A0AAX6FBG1-F1
#
_cell.length_a   1.000
_cell.length_b   1.000
_cell.length_c   1.000
_cell.angle_alpha   90.00
_cell.angle_beta   90.00
_cell.angle_gamma   90.00
#
_symmetry.space_group_name_H-M   'P 1'
#
loop_
_entity.id
_entity.type
_entity.pdbx_description
1 polymer ?
#
loop_
_entity_poly.entity_id
_entity_poly.type
_entity_poly.pdbx_seq_one_letter_code
_entity_poly.pdbx_strand_id
1 'polypeptide(L)'
;MKADIAEFFKLPLEEKEAYAQLPDGFEGYGQIFVKSEEQKLDWGDMITIFTRPHSVRKMRFWPTHPPTFRDTLDKYTSAVKDVTSCVLEVMARNLGLDSEVMTKTFKDHPQGVRINYYPPCPNTKKVIGHSPHSDATGLTILLQANDVQGLQLRKNGKWLPIKPLPGAFIVNIGDHLEANLRARFYNSLEC
;
A
#
# COMPACT_ATOMS: atom_id res chain seq x y z
N MET A 1 -11.02 11.26 1.11
CA MET A 1 -10.11 10.16 1.51
C MET A 1 -9.22 10.59 2.66
N LYS A 2 -8.33 11.58 2.49
CA LYS A 2 -7.45 12.04 3.60
C LYS A 2 -8.23 12.43 4.87
N ALA A 3 -9.34 13.14 4.71
CA ALA A 3 -10.23 13.53 5.82
C ALA A 3 -10.83 12.30 6.52
N ASP A 4 -11.44 11.39 5.75
CA ASP A 4 -12.08 10.17 6.27
C ASP A 4 -11.06 9.27 7.01
N ILE A 5 -9.84 9.15 6.49
CA ILE A 5 -8.73 8.44 7.16
C ILE A 5 -8.42 9.12 8.50
N ALA A 6 -8.23 10.43 8.49
CA ALA A 6 -7.88 11.16 9.71
C ALA A 6 -8.99 11.08 10.77
N GLU A 7 -10.25 11.07 10.36
CA GLU A 7 -11.39 10.91 11.26
C GLU A 7 -11.48 9.49 11.82
N PHE A 8 -11.32 8.46 10.98
CA PHE A 8 -11.27 7.07 11.43
C PHE A 8 -10.18 6.83 12.50
N PHE A 9 -8.96 7.33 12.29
CA PHE A 9 -7.88 7.12 13.25
C PHE A 9 -8.00 7.95 14.54
N LYS A 10 -8.91 8.94 14.58
CA LYS A 10 -9.27 9.69 15.81
C LYS A 10 -10.29 8.97 16.67
N LEU A 11 -10.98 7.95 16.14
CA LEU A 11 -11.94 7.18 16.91
C LEU A 11 -11.25 6.48 18.11
N PRO A 12 -11.99 6.23 19.20
CA PRO A 12 -11.54 5.37 20.29
C PRO A 12 -11.02 4.04 19.79
N LEU A 13 -10.06 3.45 20.52
CA LEU A 13 -9.49 2.15 20.14
C LEU A 13 -10.57 1.07 19.98
N GLU A 14 -11.52 1.02 20.91
CA GLU A 14 -12.65 0.09 20.91
C GLU A 14 -13.47 0.15 19.61
N GLU A 15 -13.68 1.35 19.06
CA GLU A 15 -14.38 1.52 17.78
C GLU A 15 -13.55 1.07 16.58
N LYS A 16 -12.22 1.27 16.63
CA LYS A 16 -11.31 0.78 15.59
C LYS A 16 -11.16 -0.74 15.63
N GLU A 17 -11.20 -1.33 16.82
CA GLU A 17 -11.13 -2.78 17.05
C GLU A 17 -12.37 -3.53 16.54
N ALA A 18 -13.48 -2.84 16.30
CA ALA A 18 -14.62 -3.41 15.56
C ALA A 18 -14.22 -3.93 14.16
N TYR A 19 -13.13 -3.41 13.60
CA TYR A 19 -12.56 -3.82 12.31
C TYR A 19 -11.29 -4.66 12.46
N ALA A 20 -10.99 -5.17 13.67
CA ALA A 20 -9.76 -5.89 13.95
C ALA A 20 -9.55 -7.10 13.03
N GLN A 21 -8.28 -7.38 12.75
CA GLN A 21 -7.88 -8.60 12.07
C GLN A 21 -8.42 -9.83 12.80
N LEU A 22 -8.83 -10.83 12.02
CA LEU A 22 -9.17 -12.14 12.54
C LEU A 22 -7.90 -13.00 12.73
N PRO A 23 -7.94 -14.04 13.59
CA PRO A 23 -6.88 -15.05 13.63
C PRO A 23 -6.55 -15.55 12.22
N ASP A 24 -5.27 -15.63 11.90
CA ASP A 24 -4.72 -16.03 10.60
C ASP A 24 -5.14 -15.17 9.39
N GLY A 25 -5.80 -14.04 9.64
CA GLY A 25 -6.19 -13.06 8.63
C GLY A 25 -5.14 -11.97 8.43
N PHE A 26 -5.16 -11.33 7.25
CA PHE A 26 -4.29 -10.20 6.92
C PHE A 26 -5.09 -8.89 6.67
N GLU A 27 -6.42 -8.97 6.60
CA GLU A 27 -7.31 -7.80 6.47
C GLU A 27 -7.86 -7.38 7.83
N GLY A 28 -8.09 -6.08 8.00
CA GLY A 28 -8.58 -5.48 9.22
C GLY A 28 -7.54 -4.59 9.89
N TYR A 29 -7.97 -3.95 10.97
CA TYR A 29 -7.18 -3.11 11.85
C TYR A 29 -6.25 -3.98 12.71
N GLY A 30 -4.97 -3.65 12.74
CA GLY A 30 -3.98 -4.39 13.52
C GLY A 30 -2.64 -4.53 12.79
N GLN A 31 -1.59 -4.84 13.55
CA GLN A 31 -0.26 -5.06 13.00
C GLN A 31 -0.17 -6.38 12.25
N ILE A 32 0.58 -6.39 11.16
CA ILE A 32 0.84 -7.60 10.40
C ILE A 32 1.86 -8.48 11.15
N PHE A 33 1.46 -9.72 11.44
CA PHE A 33 2.31 -10.84 11.91
C PHE A 33 3.14 -10.58 13.18
N VAL A 34 2.53 -10.71 14.38
CA VAL A 34 3.28 -10.93 15.63
C VAL A 34 3.58 -12.42 15.75
N LYS A 35 4.85 -12.81 15.61
CA LYS A 35 5.31 -14.20 15.53
C LYS A 35 6.04 -14.68 16.79
N SER A 36 6.56 -13.77 17.62
CA SER A 36 7.21 -14.11 18.90
C SER A 36 7.23 -12.91 19.86
N GLU A 37 7.55 -13.16 21.13
CA GLU A 37 7.65 -12.13 22.17
C GLU A 37 8.87 -11.20 21.97
N GLU A 38 9.93 -11.69 21.32
CA GLU A 38 11.15 -10.93 21.04
C GLU A 38 11.05 -10.07 19.76
N GLN A 39 9.94 -10.19 19.03
CA GLN A 39 9.75 -9.45 17.79
C GLN A 39 9.69 -7.95 18.07
N LYS A 40 10.57 -7.21 17.39
CA LYS A 40 10.50 -5.74 17.37
C LYS A 40 9.29 -5.31 16.54
N LEU A 41 8.38 -4.57 17.17
CA LEU A 41 7.20 -4.04 16.52
C LEU A 41 7.46 -2.66 15.92
N ASP A 42 6.81 -2.42 14.78
CA ASP A 42 6.79 -1.13 14.13
C ASP A 42 5.93 -0.14 14.94
N TRP A 43 6.34 1.13 14.96
CA TRP A 43 5.64 2.20 15.67
C TRP A 43 4.58 2.83 14.76
N GLY A 44 3.44 2.16 14.67
CA GLY A 44 2.28 2.65 13.96
C GLY A 44 1.06 1.79 14.23
N ASP A 45 -0.09 2.26 13.75
CA ASP A 45 -1.30 1.48 13.56
C ASP A 45 -1.52 1.32 12.06
N MET A 46 -2.25 0.27 11.67
CA MET A 46 -2.63 0.09 10.29
C MET A 46 -3.94 -0.66 10.13
N ILE A 47 -4.58 -0.43 8.98
CA ILE A 47 -5.71 -1.22 8.51
C ILE A 47 -5.46 -1.64 7.05
N THR A 48 -5.62 -2.94 6.77
CA THR A 48 -5.49 -3.50 5.43
C THR A 48 -6.86 -3.93 4.93
N ILE A 49 -7.21 -3.55 3.69
CA ILE A 49 -8.52 -3.83 3.10
C ILE A 49 -8.32 -4.25 1.65
N PHE A 50 -8.88 -5.40 1.24
CA PHE A 50 -8.98 -5.70 -0.18
C PHE A 50 -10.17 -5.00 -0.83
N THR A 51 -9.91 -4.46 -2.01
CA THR A 51 -10.82 -3.55 -2.71
C THR A 51 -11.21 -4.02 -4.10
N ARG A 52 -10.34 -4.74 -4.82
CA ARG A 52 -10.69 -5.30 -6.14
C ARG A 52 -10.09 -6.70 -6.32
N PRO A 53 -10.74 -7.59 -7.10
CA PRO A 53 -12.09 -7.43 -7.66
C PRO A 53 -13.18 -7.38 -6.56
N HIS A 54 -14.40 -6.92 -6.86
CA HIS A 54 -15.43 -6.75 -5.82
C HIS A 54 -15.77 -8.06 -5.08
N SER A 55 -15.58 -9.20 -5.73
CA SER A 55 -15.82 -10.54 -5.16
C SER A 55 -14.93 -10.89 -3.96
N VAL A 56 -13.77 -10.23 -3.79
CA VAL A 56 -12.88 -10.51 -2.65
C VAL A 56 -13.11 -9.56 -1.46
N ARG A 57 -14.04 -8.60 -1.59
CA ARG A 57 -14.30 -7.61 -0.53
C ARG A 57 -14.94 -8.26 0.69
N LYS A 58 -14.33 -8.05 1.84
CA LYS A 58 -14.90 -8.41 3.14
C LYS A 58 -15.40 -7.16 3.86
N MET A 59 -16.68 -6.82 3.69
CA MET A 59 -17.26 -5.57 4.19
C MET A 59 -17.15 -5.38 5.71
N ARG A 60 -16.93 -6.46 6.48
CA ARG A 60 -16.62 -6.37 7.92
C ARG A 60 -15.36 -5.55 8.24
N PHE A 61 -14.40 -5.47 7.31
CA PHE A 61 -13.16 -4.71 7.50
C PHE A 61 -13.23 -3.30 6.88
N TRP A 62 -14.37 -2.93 6.27
CA TRP A 62 -14.57 -1.62 5.68
C TRP A 62 -15.19 -0.68 6.72
N PRO A 63 -14.48 0.35 7.20
CA PRO A 63 -15.00 1.27 8.21
C PRO A 63 -16.33 1.89 7.83
N THR A 64 -17.29 1.91 8.76
CA THR A 64 -18.57 2.64 8.61
C THR A 64 -18.52 4.05 9.17
N HIS A 65 -17.44 4.40 9.88
CA HIS A 65 -17.24 5.71 10.48
C HIS A 65 -15.92 6.32 9.98
N PRO A 66 -15.94 7.57 9.46
CA PRO A 66 -17.13 8.36 9.15
C PRO A 66 -18.08 7.67 8.14
N PRO A 67 -19.38 8.06 8.10
CA PRO A 67 -20.36 7.45 7.18
C PRO A 67 -19.95 7.46 5.71
N THR A 68 -19.10 8.41 5.31
CA THR A 68 -18.59 8.55 3.95
C THR A 68 -17.42 7.61 3.62
N PHE A 69 -16.81 6.95 4.63
CA PHE A 69 -15.53 6.27 4.47
C PHE A 69 -15.57 5.21 3.36
N ARG A 70 -16.62 4.38 3.33
CA ARG A 70 -16.75 3.29 2.35
C ARG A 70 -16.84 3.83 0.92
N ASP A 71 -17.72 4.81 0.69
CA ASP A 71 -17.94 5.40 -0.62
C ASP A 71 -16.70 6.14 -1.11
N THR A 72 -16.06 6.87 -0.20
CA THR A 72 -14.80 7.57 -0.48
C THR A 72 -13.68 6.59 -0.82
N LEU A 73 -13.55 5.48 -0.07
CA LEU A 73 -12.55 4.45 -0.32
C LEU A 73 -12.78 3.75 -1.67
N ASP A 74 -14.02 3.41 -1.99
CA ASP A 74 -14.37 2.77 -3.26
C ASP A 74 -14.06 3.67 -4.46
N LYS A 75 -14.46 4.95 -4.39
CA LYS A 75 -14.15 5.96 -5.42
C LYS A 75 -12.63 6.17 -5.56
N TYR A 76 -11.93 6.31 -4.44
CA TYR A 76 -10.48 6.49 -4.43
C TYR A 76 -9.75 5.30 -5.07
N THR A 77 -10.07 4.08 -4.64
CA THR A 77 -9.41 2.87 -5.17
C THR A 77 -9.78 2.58 -6.63
N SER A 78 -10.97 2.99 -7.08
CA SER A 78 -11.31 2.99 -8.51
C SER A 78 -10.38 3.92 -9.30
N ALA A 79 -10.25 5.18 -8.89
CA ALA A 79 -9.41 6.15 -9.59
C ALA A 79 -7.93 5.74 -9.56
N VAL A 80 -7.44 5.20 -8.44
CA VAL A 80 -6.06 4.68 -8.32
C VAL A 80 -5.84 3.49 -9.24
N LYS A 81 -6.84 2.61 -9.43
CA LYS A 81 -6.74 1.49 -10.37
C LYS A 81 -6.54 2.00 -11.80
N ASP A 82 -7.25 3.05 -12.21
CA ASP A 82 -7.09 3.65 -13.53
C ASP A 82 -5.71 4.30 -13.70
N VAL A 83 -5.19 4.97 -12.66
CA VAL A 83 -3.81 5.49 -12.64
C VAL A 83 -2.80 4.36 -12.77
N THR A 84 -2.96 3.26 -12.02
CA THR A 84 -2.09 2.08 -12.09
C THR A 84 -2.08 1.49 -13.51
N SER A 85 -3.25 1.34 -14.14
CA SER A 85 -3.35 0.88 -15.53
C SER A 85 -2.60 1.80 -16.49
N CYS A 86 -2.79 3.11 -16.39
CA CYS A 86 -2.08 4.09 -17.21
C CYS A 86 -0.55 4.01 -17.05
N VAL A 87 -0.07 3.91 -15.80
CA VAL A 87 1.37 3.78 -15.53
C VAL A 87 1.94 2.50 -16.13
N LEU A 88 1.27 1.36 -15.97
CA LEU A 88 1.70 0.09 -16.54
C LEU A 88 1.72 0.12 -18.07
N GLU A 89 0.74 0.75 -18.72
CA GLU A 89 0.72 0.92 -20.18
C GLU A 89 1.89 1.78 -20.69
N VAL A 90 2.17 2.90 -20.00
CA VAL A 90 3.31 3.78 -20.34
C VAL A 90 4.63 3.03 -20.15
N MET A 91 4.77 2.28 -19.06
CA MET A 91 5.94 1.44 -18.81
C MET A 91 6.12 0.41 -19.93
N ALA A 92 5.05 -0.29 -20.34
CA ALA A 92 5.10 -1.26 -21.43
C ALA A 92 5.62 -0.63 -22.72
N ARG A 93 5.05 0.49 -23.14
CA ARG A 93 5.47 1.19 -24.37
C ARG A 93 6.93 1.61 -24.31
N ASN A 94 7.39 2.16 -23.18
CA ASN A 94 8.77 2.61 -23.01
C ASN A 94 9.77 1.45 -22.99
N LEU A 95 9.32 0.26 -22.61
CA LEU A 95 10.13 -0.97 -22.60
C LEU A 95 10.04 -1.76 -23.92
N GLY A 96 9.29 -1.26 -24.93
CA GLY A 96 9.05 -1.97 -26.19
C GLY A 96 8.19 -3.23 -26.02
N LEU A 97 7.44 -3.33 -24.92
CA LEU A 97 6.57 -4.45 -24.61
C LEU A 97 5.15 -4.17 -25.09
N ASP A 98 4.43 -5.23 -25.46
CA ASP A 98 3.00 -5.15 -25.75
C ASP A 98 2.24 -4.71 -24.48
N SER A 99 1.58 -3.56 -24.56
CA SER A 99 0.79 -2.99 -23.47
C SER A 99 -0.38 -3.88 -23.05
N GLU A 100 -0.98 -4.62 -23.99
CA GLU A 100 -2.07 -5.55 -23.69
C GLU A 100 -1.56 -6.75 -22.90
N VAL A 101 -0.36 -7.24 -23.21
CA VAL A 101 0.28 -8.34 -22.46
C VAL A 101 0.67 -7.89 -21.04
N MET A 102 1.21 -6.68 -20.88
CA MET A 102 1.55 -6.16 -19.56
C MET A 102 0.31 -5.92 -18.71
N THR A 103 -0.73 -5.29 -19.27
CA THR A 103 -1.98 -5.04 -18.54
C THR A 103 -2.72 -6.33 -18.21
N LYS A 104 -2.78 -7.33 -19.11
CA LYS A 104 -3.35 -8.66 -18.83
C LYS A 104 -2.64 -9.36 -17.68
N THR A 105 -1.32 -9.23 -17.57
CA THR A 105 -0.54 -9.84 -16.47
C THR A 105 -1.04 -9.35 -15.11
N PHE A 106 -1.45 -8.08 -14.99
CA PHE A 106 -1.92 -7.48 -13.74
C PHE A 106 -3.45 -7.37 -13.64
N LYS A 107 -4.20 -7.76 -14.67
CA LYS A 107 -5.65 -7.58 -14.74
C LYS A 107 -6.39 -8.33 -13.63
N ASP A 108 -5.93 -9.54 -13.31
CA ASP A 108 -6.54 -10.41 -12.31
C ASP A 108 -5.88 -10.30 -10.93
N HIS A 109 -4.87 -9.44 -10.78
CA HIS A 109 -4.22 -9.24 -9.49
C HIS A 109 -5.13 -8.45 -8.55
N PRO A 110 -5.29 -8.90 -7.28
CA PRO A 110 -6.12 -8.19 -6.33
C PRO A 110 -5.52 -6.82 -5.99
N GLN A 111 -6.40 -5.82 -5.86
CA GLN A 111 -6.04 -4.50 -5.33
C GLN A 111 -6.33 -4.46 -3.84
N GLY A 112 -5.30 -4.22 -3.04
CA GLY A 112 -5.41 -3.91 -1.61
C GLY A 112 -5.05 -2.47 -1.31
N VAL A 113 -5.58 -1.94 -0.22
CA VAL A 113 -5.09 -0.72 0.42
C VAL A 113 -4.57 -1.05 1.80
N ARG A 114 -3.44 -0.46 2.17
CA ARG A 114 -2.95 -0.41 3.54
C ARG A 114 -2.89 1.05 3.96
N ILE A 115 -3.62 1.39 5.02
CA ILE A 115 -3.63 2.73 5.58
C ILE A 115 -2.80 2.70 6.84
N ASN A 116 -1.72 3.49 6.88
CA ASN A 116 -0.79 3.55 8.00
C ASN A 116 -0.98 4.85 8.79
N TYR A 117 -0.97 4.75 10.11
CA TYR A 117 -1.01 5.86 11.04
C TYR A 117 0.19 5.78 11.98
N TYR A 118 1.01 6.83 12.01
CA TYR A 118 2.23 6.88 12.81
C TYR A 118 2.04 7.89 13.95
N PRO A 119 1.69 7.47 15.17
CA PRO A 119 1.52 8.39 16.29
C PRO A 119 2.86 9.01 16.70
N PRO A 120 2.87 10.21 17.30
CA PRO A 120 4.08 10.81 17.86
C PRO A 120 4.78 9.84 18.83
N CYS A 121 6.10 9.69 18.70
CA CYS A 121 6.90 8.87 19.61
C CYS A 121 7.82 9.76 20.45
N PRO A 122 7.82 9.64 21.79
CA PRO A 122 8.75 10.39 22.65
C PRO A 122 10.21 9.92 22.47
N ASN A 123 10.45 8.72 21.95
CA ASN A 123 11.79 8.16 21.76
C ASN A 123 12.02 7.68 20.32
N THR A 124 12.02 8.63 19.38
CA THR A 124 12.18 8.38 17.94
C THR A 124 13.48 7.66 17.55
N LYS A 125 14.51 7.66 18.41
CA LYS A 125 15.77 6.95 18.17
C LYS A 125 15.70 5.44 18.44
N LYS A 126 14.65 4.98 19.13
CA LYS A 126 14.49 3.57 19.53
C LYS A 126 13.41 2.83 18.74
N VAL A 127 12.65 3.53 17.92
CA VAL A 127 11.54 2.97 17.17
C VAL A 127 11.68 3.28 15.68
N ILE A 128 11.02 2.50 14.85
CA ILE A 128 10.86 2.76 13.44
C ILE A 128 9.38 2.72 13.10
N GLY A 129 8.88 3.67 12.31
CA GLY A 129 7.46 3.69 11.94
C GLY A 129 7.07 2.50 11.07
N HIS A 130 7.94 2.13 10.14
CA HIS A 130 7.80 0.92 9.36
C HIS A 130 9.17 0.34 9.00
N SER A 131 9.40 -0.93 9.34
CA SER A 131 10.68 -1.61 9.12
C SER A 131 11.11 -1.63 7.65
N PRO A 132 12.42 -1.63 7.35
CA PRO A 132 12.93 -1.70 5.98
C PRO A 132 12.42 -2.93 5.22
N HIS A 133 11.87 -2.73 4.04
CA HIS A 133 11.35 -3.80 3.18
C HIS A 133 11.36 -3.37 1.70
N SER A 134 11.17 -4.35 0.82
CA SER A 134 10.64 -4.17 -0.54
C SER A 134 9.16 -4.56 -0.56
N ASP A 135 8.41 -3.98 -1.49
CA ASP A 135 6.99 -4.30 -1.63
C ASP A 135 6.84 -5.62 -2.41
N ALA A 136 6.14 -6.59 -1.83
CA ALA A 136 5.78 -7.83 -2.52
C ALA A 136 4.68 -7.65 -3.60
N THR A 137 4.26 -6.42 -3.88
CA THR A 137 3.21 -6.10 -4.85
C THR A 137 3.78 -6.01 -6.27
N GLY A 138 2.92 -5.74 -7.27
CA GLY A 138 3.37 -5.36 -8.61
C GLY A 138 3.76 -3.88 -8.65
N LEU A 139 2.81 -3.00 -8.32
CA LEU A 139 3.00 -1.56 -8.28
C LEU A 139 2.30 -1.00 -7.05
N THR A 140 2.97 -0.10 -6.33
CA THR A 140 2.40 0.62 -5.20
C THR A 140 2.23 2.09 -5.56
N ILE A 141 1.02 2.62 -5.31
CA ILE A 141 0.66 4.03 -5.47
C ILE A 141 0.41 4.60 -4.07
N LEU A 142 1.40 5.32 -3.56
CA LEU A 142 1.39 5.84 -2.19
C LEU A 142 0.92 7.31 -2.16
N LEU A 143 -0.08 7.57 -1.33
CA LEU A 143 -0.57 8.91 -0.99
C LEU A 143 -0.12 9.28 0.43
N GLN A 144 0.65 10.37 0.56
CA GLN A 144 0.94 10.93 1.88
C GLN A 144 -0.26 11.73 2.38
N ALA A 145 -0.83 11.32 3.52
CA ALA A 145 -2.09 11.88 4.03
C ALA A 145 -1.93 13.30 4.62
N ASN A 146 -0.76 13.63 5.18
CA ASN A 146 -0.44 14.93 5.77
C ASN A 146 0.97 15.40 5.35
N ASP A 147 1.45 16.52 5.89
CA ASP A 147 2.74 17.11 5.53
C ASP A 147 3.92 16.61 6.39
N VAL A 148 3.68 15.62 7.25
CA VAL A 148 4.73 15.03 8.10
C VAL A 148 5.63 14.13 7.25
N GLN A 149 6.93 14.42 7.24
CA GLN A 149 7.91 13.61 6.52
C GLN A 149 8.22 12.32 7.29
N GLY A 150 8.47 11.24 6.55
CA GLY A 150 8.82 9.95 7.14
C GLY A 150 9.30 8.90 6.14
N LEU A 151 8.85 8.96 4.88
CA LEU A 151 9.30 8.03 3.87
C LEU A 151 10.78 8.22 3.54
N GLN A 152 11.52 7.12 3.52
CA GLN A 152 12.91 7.08 3.08
C GLN A 152 13.09 5.94 2.08
N LEU A 153 13.92 6.16 1.06
CA LEU A 153 14.37 5.11 0.14
C LEU A 153 15.81 4.75 0.41
N ARG A 154 16.18 3.49 0.19
CA ARG A 154 17.58 3.05 0.29
C ARG A 154 18.20 3.01 -1.10
N LYS A 155 19.26 3.79 -1.32
CA LYS A 155 20.03 3.80 -2.57
C LYS A 155 21.53 3.76 -2.25
N ASN A 156 22.25 2.82 -2.85
CA ASN A 156 23.70 2.63 -2.66
C ASN A 156 24.09 2.58 -1.18
N GLY A 157 23.33 1.80 -0.39
CA GLY A 157 23.56 1.64 1.05
C GLY A 157 23.11 2.82 1.93
N LYS A 158 22.67 3.94 1.36
CA LYS A 158 22.27 5.15 2.10
C LYS A 158 20.75 5.34 2.08
N TRP A 159 20.21 5.83 3.20
CA TRP A 159 18.81 6.25 3.31
C TRP A 159 18.64 7.69 2.83
N LEU A 160 17.70 7.92 1.92
CA LEU A 160 17.40 9.22 1.34
C LEU A 160 15.93 9.57 1.63
N PRO A 161 15.64 10.75 2.21
CA PRO A 161 14.28 11.16 2.49
C PRO A 161 13.52 11.44 1.19
N ILE A 162 12.23 11.12 1.17
CA ILE A 162 11.32 11.48 0.09
C ILE A 162 10.36 12.55 0.56
N LYS A 163 10.33 13.67 -0.16
CA LYS A 163 9.36 14.74 0.04
C LYS A 163 8.43 14.80 -1.16
N PRO A 164 7.19 14.32 -1.05
CA PRO A 164 6.23 14.35 -2.15
C PRO A 164 5.90 15.78 -2.55
N LEU A 165 5.70 16.00 -3.85
CA LEU A 165 5.14 17.26 -4.33
C LEU A 165 3.67 17.41 -3.88
N PRO A 166 3.17 18.63 -3.66
CA PRO A 166 1.76 18.85 -3.36
C PRO A 166 0.86 18.19 -4.42
N GLY A 167 -0.08 17.34 -3.97
CA GLY A 167 -1.00 16.64 -4.86
C GLY A 167 -0.42 15.44 -5.62
N ALA A 168 0.86 15.11 -5.43
CA ALA A 168 1.48 13.97 -6.12
C ALA A 168 1.31 12.65 -5.36
N PHE A 169 1.21 11.57 -6.14
CA PHE A 169 1.47 10.22 -5.66
C PHE A 169 2.95 9.89 -5.76
N ILE A 170 3.40 9.01 -4.88
CA ILE A 170 4.70 8.34 -5.00
C ILE A 170 4.42 6.97 -5.59
N VAL A 171 5.15 6.58 -6.63
CA VAL A 171 4.98 5.29 -7.29
C VAL A 171 6.25 4.48 -7.13
N ASN A 172 6.13 3.23 -6.68
CA ASN A 172 7.25 2.30 -6.61
C ASN A 172 6.88 0.95 -7.25
N ILE A 173 7.89 0.34 -7.86
CA ILE A 173 7.85 -1.02 -8.42
C ILE A 173 8.03 -1.99 -7.25
N GLY A 174 7.18 -3.01 -7.20
CA GLY A 174 7.32 -4.12 -6.26
C GLY A 174 7.95 -5.36 -6.91
N ASP A 175 8.29 -6.31 -6.06
CA ASP A 175 9.08 -7.50 -6.38
C ASP A 175 8.40 -8.36 -7.46
N HIS A 176 7.07 -8.44 -7.47
CA HIS A 176 6.33 -9.20 -8.48
C HIS A 176 6.47 -8.61 -9.88
N LEU A 177 6.43 -7.27 -10.02
CA LEU A 177 6.61 -6.62 -11.32
C LEU A 177 8.07 -6.70 -11.76
N GLU A 178 9.02 -6.49 -10.84
CA GLU A 178 10.44 -6.64 -11.12
C GLU A 178 10.77 -8.05 -11.65
N ALA A 179 10.28 -9.10 -10.99
CA ALA A 179 10.48 -10.48 -11.42
C ALA A 179 9.85 -10.75 -12.80
N ASN A 180 8.64 -10.25 -13.04
CA ASN A 180 7.96 -10.40 -14.33
C ASN A 180 8.73 -9.74 -15.48
N LEU A 181 9.23 -8.53 -15.26
CA LEU A 181 9.99 -7.79 -16.26
C LEU A 181 11.33 -8.48 -16.53
N ARG A 182 12.05 -8.92 -15.49
CA ARG A 182 13.30 -9.68 -15.66
C ARG A 182 13.09 -10.95 -16.48
N ALA A 183 12.10 -11.77 -16.14
CA ALA A 183 11.82 -13.01 -16.87
C ALA A 183 11.57 -12.75 -18.37
N ARG A 184 10.90 -11.65 -18.72
CA ARG A 184 10.65 -11.27 -20.12
C ARG A 184 11.92 -10.84 -20.86
N PHE A 185 12.80 -10.08 -20.22
CA PHE A 185 14.06 -9.67 -20.84
C PHE A 185 15.07 -10.81 -20.96
N TYR A 186 15.13 -11.73 -20.00
CA TYR A 186 15.98 -12.92 -20.11
C TYR A 186 15.49 -13.87 -21.23
N ASN A 187 14.18 -14.06 -21.38
CA ASN A 187 13.63 -14.85 -22.51
C ASN A 187 13.83 -14.17 -23.87
N SER A 188 14.14 -12.87 -23.92
CA SER A 188 14.47 -12.15 -25.16
C SER A 188 15.96 -12.22 -25.54
N LEU A 189 16.81 -12.82 -24.69
CA LEU A 189 18.25 -12.99 -24.91
C LEU A 189 18.64 -14.40 -25.36
N GLU A 190 17.68 -15.30 -25.56
CA GLU A 190 17.89 -16.53 -26.34
C GLU A 190 17.67 -16.22 -27.83
N CYS A 191 18.73 -15.78 -28.50
CA CYS A 191 18.90 -15.78 -29.95
C CYS A 191 20.33 -16.24 -30.26
#